data_AF-A0A2V7V8M4-F1
#
_entry.id   AF-A0A2V7V8M4-F1
#
_cell.length_a   1.000
_cell.length_b   1.000
_cell.length_c   1.000
_cell.angle_alpha   90.00
_cell.angle_beta   90.00
_cell.angle_gamma   90.00
#
_symmetry.space_group_name_H-M   'P 1'
#
loop_
_entity.id
_entity.type
_entity.pdbx_description
1 polymer ?
#
loop_
_entity_poly.entity_id
_entity_poly.type
_entity_poly.pdbx_seq_one_letter_code
_entity_poly.pdbx_strand_id
1 'polypeptide(L)'
;MGRLRFTLPMLALIVGYTWVLAPLTPRWAGQLVTAAVVGLSIWRAVLTGEWGLRRSAFWPALRGAAAFTLLAVLAVYMAGSALGSLHRREQPWQDLEDLAFLVPWGAGQQFALQTVLLREAQSATSRGKGIALAAAVFGALHLPNPFLAPVTLVAAAAWCWIYDRHPNLVPLALSHALSTLAVLACLDQRVTGHLRVGYSYLQLH
;
A
#
# COMPACT_ATOMS: atom_id res chain seq x y z
N MET A 1 27.66 2.66 3.54
CA MET A 1 26.39 3.29 3.99
C MET A 1 25.43 2.17 4.39
N GLY A 2 24.77 2.25 5.54
CA GLY A 2 23.96 1.15 6.10
C GLY A 2 22.88 0.65 5.14
N ARG A 3 22.72 -0.68 5.05
CA ARG A 3 21.81 -1.36 4.10
C ARG A 3 20.32 -0.96 4.23
N LEU A 4 19.92 -0.33 5.35
CA LEU A 4 18.53 0.03 5.70
C LEU A 4 18.39 1.50 6.18
N ARG A 5 19.13 2.44 5.58
CA ARG A 5 19.24 3.83 6.06
C ARG A 5 17.90 4.59 6.06
N PHE A 6 17.03 4.34 5.08
CA PHE A 6 15.75 5.05 4.94
C PHE A 6 14.57 4.23 5.48
N THR A 7 14.65 2.90 5.36
CA THR A 7 13.64 1.97 5.86
C THR A 7 13.47 2.08 7.36
N LEU A 8 14.56 2.04 8.15
CA LEU A 8 14.44 2.05 9.61
C LEU A 8 13.77 3.32 10.15
N PRO A 9 14.16 4.55 9.73
CA PRO A 9 13.44 5.76 10.14
C PRO A 9 11.98 5.78 9.69
N MET A 10 11.67 5.34 8.46
CA MET A 10 10.27 5.25 7.99
C MET A 10 9.44 4.32 8.88
N LEU A 11 9.96 3.12 9.17
CA LEU A 11 9.27 2.16 10.04
C LEU A 11 9.10 2.70 11.46
N ALA A 12 10.12 3.35 12.02
CA ALA A 12 10.04 3.97 13.34
C ALA A 12 8.95 5.06 13.40
N LEU A 13 8.86 5.91 12.37
CA LEU A 13 7.81 6.93 12.27
C LEU A 13 6.40 6.31 12.16
N ILE A 14 6.24 5.33 11.27
CA ILE A 14 4.94 4.68 11.04
C ILE A 14 4.49 3.92 12.27
N VAL A 15 5.33 3.02 12.80
CA VAL A 15 5.00 2.19 13.97
C VAL A 15 4.83 3.05 15.23
N GLY A 16 5.75 3.99 15.47
CA GLY A 16 5.66 4.90 16.60
C GLY A 16 4.38 5.74 16.57
N TYR A 17 3.98 6.24 15.40
CA TYR A 17 2.72 6.95 15.27
C TYR A 17 1.51 6.03 15.45
N THR A 18 1.42 4.96 14.66
CA THR A 18 0.24 4.09 14.60
C THR A 18 -0.08 3.38 15.92
N TRP A 19 0.92 3.09 16.74
CA TRP A 19 0.74 2.36 18.00
C TRP A 19 0.83 3.23 19.25
N VAL A 20 1.57 4.35 19.23
CA VAL A 20 1.85 5.14 20.44
C VAL A 20 1.25 6.54 20.36
N LEU A 21 1.52 7.29 19.28
CA LEU A 21 1.16 8.71 19.22
C LEU A 21 -0.26 8.97 18.69
N ALA A 22 -0.83 8.05 17.91
CA ALA A 22 -2.19 8.17 17.38
C ALA A 22 -3.26 8.50 18.44
N PRO A 23 -3.30 7.86 19.64
CA PRO A 23 -4.25 8.25 20.69
C PRO A 23 -3.95 9.60 21.36
N LEU A 24 -2.71 10.07 21.29
CA LEU A 24 -2.22 11.25 22.03
C LEU A 24 -2.20 12.52 21.18
N THR A 25 -2.51 12.40 19.88
CA THR A 25 -2.36 13.48 18.91
C THR A 25 -3.66 13.71 18.12
N PRO A 26 -3.89 14.93 17.66
CA PRO A 26 -5.01 15.19 16.75
C PRO A 26 -4.82 14.42 15.43
N ARG A 27 -5.92 14.08 14.76
CA ARG A 27 -5.92 13.25 13.53
C ARG A 27 -5.01 13.79 12.41
N TRP A 28 -4.86 15.11 12.32
CA TRP A 28 -3.99 15.73 11.30
C TRP A 28 -2.51 15.40 11.51
N ALA A 29 -2.07 15.02 12.72
CA ALA A 29 -0.68 14.65 12.97
C ALA A 29 -0.21 13.46 12.10
N GLY A 30 -1.11 12.57 11.71
CA GLY A 30 -0.81 11.47 10.78
C GLY A 30 -0.42 11.96 9.38
N GLN A 31 -0.87 13.16 8.98
CA GLN A 31 -0.46 13.78 7.72
C GLN A 31 1.00 14.22 7.77
N LEU A 32 1.50 14.67 8.92
CA LEU A 32 2.92 14.99 9.10
C LEU A 32 3.80 13.73 8.99
N VAL A 33 3.34 12.62 9.59
CA VAL A 33 4.04 11.33 9.48
C VAL A 33 4.07 10.85 8.04
N THR A 34 2.94 10.96 7.33
CA THR A 34 2.87 10.64 5.89
C THR A 34 3.82 11.52 5.08
N ALA A 35 3.82 12.83 5.31
CA ALA A 35 4.72 13.77 4.65
C ALA A 35 6.20 13.46 4.93
N ALA A 36 6.54 13.06 6.16
CA ALA A 36 7.90 12.66 6.53
C ALA A 36 8.33 11.37 5.83
N VAL A 37 7.45 10.36 5.75
CA VAL A 37 7.71 9.09 5.03
C VAL A 37 7.90 9.32 3.54
N VAL A 38 7.05 10.14 2.92
CA VAL A 38 7.19 10.54 1.52
C VAL A 38 8.47 11.36 1.33
N GLY A 39 8.77 12.29 2.24
CA GLY A 39 9.99 13.10 2.23
C GLY A 39 11.26 12.25 2.30
N LEU A 40 11.30 11.23 3.16
CA LEU A 40 12.40 10.25 3.23
C LEU A 40 12.53 9.46 1.93
N SER A 41 11.40 9.09 1.32
CA SER A 41 11.38 8.38 0.03
C SER A 41 11.90 9.26 -1.11
N ILE A 42 11.48 10.53 -1.16
CA ILE A 42 11.97 11.54 -2.11
C ILE A 42 13.47 11.76 -1.91
N TRP A 43 13.92 11.91 -0.67
CA TRP A 43 15.33 12.09 -0.36
C TRP A 43 16.17 10.92 -0.88
N ARG A 44 15.74 9.67 -0.65
CA ARG A 44 16.41 8.51 -1.23
C ARG A 44 16.41 8.56 -2.76
N ALA A 45 15.28 8.89 -3.39
CA ALA A 45 15.18 8.96 -4.85
C ALA A 45 16.10 10.03 -5.44
N VAL A 46 16.24 11.19 -4.79
CA VAL A 46 17.19 12.25 -5.18
C VAL A 46 18.64 11.76 -5.10
N LEU A 47 19.01 11.04 -4.03
CA LEU A 47 20.38 10.53 -3.86
C LEU A 47 20.73 9.39 -4.82
N THR A 48 19.76 8.57 -5.21
CA THR A 48 19.99 7.32 -5.98
C THR A 48 19.60 7.44 -7.45
N GLY A 49 18.80 8.45 -7.82
CA GLY A 49 18.15 8.55 -9.12
C GLY A 49 17.00 7.57 -9.34
N GLU A 50 16.68 6.71 -8.36
CA GLU A 50 15.65 5.67 -8.48
C GLU A 50 14.23 6.19 -8.19
N TRP A 51 13.66 6.95 -9.12
CA TRP A 51 12.29 7.46 -9.00
C TRP A 51 11.19 6.42 -9.24
N GLY A 52 11.55 5.25 -9.80
CA GLY A 52 10.57 4.22 -10.15
C GLY A 52 9.65 4.60 -11.30
N LEU A 53 10.14 5.41 -12.24
CA LEU A 53 9.38 5.92 -13.40
C LEU A 53 10.04 5.51 -14.72
N ARG A 54 10.63 4.31 -14.80
CA ARG A 54 11.31 3.85 -16.02
C ARG A 54 10.29 3.73 -17.16
N ARG A 55 10.42 4.58 -18.19
CA ARG A 55 9.48 4.65 -19.32
C ARG A 55 9.35 3.32 -20.07
N SER A 56 10.47 2.67 -20.36
CA SER A 56 10.49 1.36 -21.04
C SER A 56 9.82 0.24 -20.23
N ALA A 57 9.67 0.41 -18.92
CA ALA A 57 9.01 -0.55 -18.05
C ALA A 57 7.50 -0.30 -17.91
N PHE A 58 6.96 0.80 -18.46
CA PHE A 58 5.55 1.17 -18.28
C PHE A 58 4.59 0.09 -18.77
N TRP A 59 4.69 -0.31 -20.04
CA TRP A 59 3.76 -1.29 -20.62
C TRP A 59 3.86 -2.69 -19.99
N PRO A 60 5.06 -3.24 -19.76
CA PRO A 60 5.18 -4.50 -19.03
C PRO A 60 4.63 -4.44 -17.60
N ALA A 61 4.91 -3.35 -16.86
CA ALA A 61 4.36 -3.14 -15.53
C ALA A 61 2.83 -3.02 -15.58
N LEU A 62 2.28 -2.31 -16.57
CA LEU A 62 0.84 -2.16 -16.75
C LEU A 62 0.14 -3.48 -17.02
N ARG A 63 0.71 -4.36 -17.86
CA ARG A 63 0.14 -5.69 -18.11
C ARG A 63 0.13 -6.53 -16.84
N GLY A 64 1.25 -6.57 -16.11
CA GLY A 64 1.33 -7.30 -14.84
C GLY A 64 0.37 -6.76 -13.79
N ALA A 65 0.31 -5.43 -13.65
CA ALA A 65 -0.56 -4.75 -12.72
C ALA A 65 -2.04 -4.94 -13.08
N ALA A 66 -2.41 -4.84 -14.36
CA ALA A 66 -3.78 -5.05 -14.83
C ALA A 66 -4.25 -6.49 -14.61
N ALA A 67 -3.41 -7.48 -14.92
CA ALA A 67 -3.72 -8.88 -14.67
C ALA A 67 -3.95 -9.16 -13.17
N PHE A 68 -3.05 -8.66 -12.32
CA PHE A 68 -3.22 -8.78 -10.87
C PHE A 68 -4.48 -8.06 -10.38
N THR A 69 -4.72 -6.82 -10.82
CA THR A 69 -5.87 -6.01 -10.42
C THR A 69 -7.17 -6.69 -10.82
N LEU A 70 -7.27 -7.22 -12.03
CA LEU A 70 -8.46 -7.93 -12.50
C LEU A 70 -8.79 -9.13 -11.60
N LEU A 71 -7.77 -9.94 -11.26
CA LEU A 71 -7.94 -11.08 -10.36
C LEU A 71 -8.33 -10.64 -8.94
N ALA A 72 -7.70 -9.59 -8.42
CA ALA A 72 -8.00 -9.06 -7.10
C ALA A 72 -9.42 -8.50 -7.01
N VAL A 73 -9.82 -7.68 -7.99
CA VAL A 73 -11.18 -7.11 -8.09
C VAL A 73 -12.21 -8.21 -8.23
N LEU A 74 -11.97 -9.22 -9.08
CA LEU A 74 -12.88 -10.35 -9.24
C LEU A 74 -13.01 -11.14 -7.93
N ALA A 75 -11.91 -11.44 -7.24
CA ALA A 75 -11.94 -12.15 -5.96
C ALA A 75 -12.72 -11.37 -4.90
N VAL A 76 -12.50 -10.06 -4.80
CA VAL A 76 -13.21 -9.17 -3.87
C VAL A 76 -14.70 -9.07 -4.22
N TYR A 77 -15.05 -8.96 -5.50
CA TYR A 77 -16.43 -8.94 -5.97
C TYR A 77 -17.15 -10.26 -5.63
N MET A 78 -16.52 -11.41 -5.91
CA MET A 78 -17.09 -12.72 -5.61
C MET A 78 -17.28 -12.92 -4.11
N ALA A 79 -16.31 -12.51 -3.29
CA ALA A 79 -16.42 -12.54 -1.84
C ALA A 79 -17.58 -11.65 -1.35
N GLY A 80 -17.68 -10.43 -1.88
CA GLY A 80 -18.77 -9.51 -1.55
C GLY A 80 -20.15 -10.03 -1.94
N SER A 81 -20.24 -10.66 -3.12
CA SER A 81 -21.48 -11.31 -3.59
C SER A 81 -21.89 -12.46 -2.68
N ALA A 82 -20.94 -13.34 -2.30
CA ALA A 82 -21.20 -14.48 -1.42
C ALA A 82 -21.59 -14.05 0.00
N LEU A 83 -21.04 -12.95 0.50
CA LEU A 83 -21.35 -12.38 1.82
C LEU A 83 -22.62 -11.50 1.82
N GLY A 84 -23.22 -11.23 0.66
CA GLY A 84 -24.34 -10.30 0.53
C GLY A 84 -23.98 -8.85 0.85
N SER A 85 -22.69 -8.49 0.79
CA SER A 85 -22.17 -7.17 1.17
C SER A 85 -21.94 -6.24 -0.01
N LEU A 86 -22.50 -6.54 -1.18
CA LEU A 86 -22.41 -5.66 -2.33
C LEU A 86 -23.20 -4.37 -2.04
N HIS A 87 -22.49 -3.25 -1.88
CA HIS A 87 -23.14 -1.97 -1.66
C HIS A 87 -23.58 -1.39 -2.99
N ARG A 88 -24.86 -1.05 -3.10
CA ARG A 88 -25.31 -0.15 -4.17
C ARG A 88 -24.88 1.25 -3.77
N ARG A 89 -23.95 1.85 -4.53
CA ARG A 89 -23.61 3.25 -4.36
C ARG A 89 -24.80 4.11 -4.79
N GLU A 90 -25.19 5.04 -3.92
CA GLU A 90 -26.35 5.89 -4.16
C GLU A 90 -26.07 6.97 -5.20
N GLN A 91 -24.80 7.36 -5.35
CA GLN A 91 -24.38 8.45 -6.24
C GLN A 91 -23.32 7.95 -7.24
N PRO A 92 -23.49 8.19 -8.56
CA PRO A 92 -22.54 7.75 -9.58
C PRO A 92 -21.12 8.31 -9.43
N TRP A 93 -20.98 9.46 -8.77
CA TRP A 93 -19.71 10.21 -8.67
C TRP A 93 -18.83 9.76 -7.50
N GLN A 94 -19.38 8.98 -6.55
CA GLN A 94 -18.65 8.54 -5.36
C GLN A 94 -17.39 7.73 -5.70
N ASP A 95 -17.43 6.92 -6.77
CA ASP A 95 -16.26 6.18 -7.24
C ASP A 95 -15.15 7.09 -7.76
N LEU A 96 -15.53 8.19 -8.43
CA LEU A 96 -14.56 9.14 -8.97
C LEU A 96 -13.91 9.97 -7.87
N GLU A 97 -14.70 10.40 -6.87
CA GLU A 97 -14.20 11.11 -5.69
C GLU A 97 -13.25 10.23 -4.88
N ASP A 98 -13.62 8.97 -4.63
CA ASP A 98 -12.76 8.01 -3.96
C ASP A 98 -11.46 7.81 -4.76
N LEU A 99 -11.53 7.63 -6.08
CA LEU A 99 -10.33 7.47 -6.91
C LEU A 99 -9.42 8.70 -6.88
N ALA A 100 -9.98 9.91 -6.88
CA ALA A 100 -9.21 11.14 -6.80
C ALA A 100 -8.34 11.21 -5.53
N PHE A 101 -8.81 10.62 -4.42
CA PHE A 101 -8.04 10.46 -3.20
C PHE A 101 -7.14 9.22 -3.20
N LEU A 102 -7.66 8.06 -3.64
CA LEU A 102 -6.99 6.78 -3.58
C LEU A 102 -5.77 6.69 -4.50
N VAL A 103 -5.77 7.37 -5.64
CA VAL A 103 -4.62 7.39 -6.55
C VAL A 103 -3.39 8.04 -5.92
N PRO A 104 -3.42 9.31 -5.43
CA PRO A 104 -2.27 9.90 -4.77
C PRO A 104 -1.91 9.18 -3.46
N TRP A 105 -2.90 8.69 -2.71
CA TRP A 105 -2.67 7.91 -1.50
C TRP A 105 -1.93 6.59 -1.79
N GLY A 106 -2.41 5.82 -2.76
CA GLY A 106 -1.77 4.59 -3.22
C GLY A 106 -0.40 4.87 -3.81
N ALA A 107 -0.23 5.94 -4.59
CA ALA A 107 1.05 6.32 -5.16
C ALA A 107 2.12 6.58 -4.09
N GLY A 108 1.78 7.30 -3.01
CA GLY A 108 2.70 7.54 -1.89
C GLY A 108 3.15 6.24 -1.21
N GLN A 109 2.21 5.34 -0.94
CA GLN A 109 2.52 4.03 -0.35
C GLN A 109 3.36 3.15 -1.27
N GLN A 110 3.02 3.08 -2.57
CA GLN A 110 3.79 2.33 -3.56
C GLN A 110 5.21 2.91 -3.69
N PHE A 111 5.35 4.24 -3.76
CA PHE A 111 6.64 4.89 -3.81
C PHE A 111 7.53 4.50 -2.62
N ALA A 112 7.02 4.60 -1.40
CA ALA A 112 7.71 4.15 -0.19
C ALA A 112 8.07 2.64 -0.21
N LEU A 113 7.10 1.78 -0.52
CA LEU A 113 7.27 0.33 -0.55
C LEU A 113 8.34 -0.11 -1.55
N GLN A 114 8.24 0.35 -2.80
CA GLN A 114 9.06 -0.20 -3.87
C GLN A 114 10.37 0.53 -4.10
N THR A 115 10.41 1.84 -3.90
CA THR A 115 11.66 2.59 -4.09
C THR A 115 12.54 2.52 -2.85
N VAL A 116 11.96 2.49 -1.64
CA VAL A 116 12.75 2.42 -0.40
C VAL A 116 12.82 1.01 0.13
N LEU A 117 11.70 0.51 0.68
CA LEU A 117 11.67 -0.71 1.48
C LEU A 117 12.16 -1.92 0.67
N LEU A 118 11.66 -2.13 -0.54
CA LEU A 118 12.07 -3.24 -1.41
C LEU A 118 13.55 -3.15 -1.77
N ARG A 119 14.05 -1.98 -2.19
CA ARG A 119 15.43 -1.83 -2.67
C ARG A 119 16.43 -2.00 -1.53
N GLU A 120 16.14 -1.44 -0.36
CA GLU A 120 16.95 -1.63 0.83
C GLU A 120 16.87 -3.07 1.36
N ALA A 121 15.69 -3.71 1.34
CA ALA A 121 15.54 -5.12 1.69
C ALA A 121 16.33 -6.05 0.76
N GLN A 122 16.31 -5.79 -0.55
CA GLN A 122 17.10 -6.55 -1.55
C GLN A 122 18.61 -6.35 -1.36
N SER A 123 19.04 -5.13 -1.07
CA SER A 123 20.44 -4.80 -0.73
C SER A 123 20.88 -5.46 0.58
N ALA A 124 19.98 -5.54 1.56
CA ALA A 124 20.23 -6.18 2.85
C ALA A 124 20.31 -7.70 2.74
N THR A 125 19.53 -8.30 1.83
CA THR A 125 19.35 -9.75 1.72
C THR A 125 19.72 -10.27 0.32
N SER A 126 18.74 -10.59 -0.52
CA SER A 126 18.86 -10.96 -1.93
C SER A 126 17.61 -10.51 -2.68
N ARG A 127 17.60 -10.60 -4.01
CA ARG A 127 16.46 -10.17 -4.85
C ARG A 127 15.13 -10.79 -4.40
N GLY A 128 15.09 -12.11 -4.24
CA GLY A 128 13.88 -12.84 -3.83
C GLY A 128 13.53 -12.67 -2.35
N LYS A 129 14.53 -12.78 -1.45
CA LYS A 129 14.31 -12.58 -0.01
C LYS A 129 13.86 -11.14 0.31
N GLY A 130 14.33 -10.16 -0.45
CA GLY A 130 13.94 -8.77 -0.33
C GLY A 130 12.47 -8.52 -0.68
N ILE A 131 11.95 -9.22 -1.70
CA ILE A 131 10.50 -9.19 -2.03
C ILE A 131 9.68 -9.75 -0.87
N ALA A 132 10.06 -10.93 -0.35
CA ALA A 132 9.35 -11.55 0.77
C ALA A 132 9.40 -10.68 2.03
N LEU A 133 10.56 -10.10 2.34
CA LEU A 133 10.73 -9.20 3.48
C LEU A 133 9.90 -7.92 3.34
N ALA A 134 9.94 -7.27 2.17
CA ALA A 134 9.16 -6.06 1.93
C ALA A 134 7.64 -6.32 2.03
N ALA A 135 7.17 -7.45 1.49
CA ALA A 135 5.78 -7.86 1.60
C ALA A 135 5.37 -8.17 3.04
N ALA A 136 6.21 -8.90 3.79
CA ALA A 136 5.95 -9.21 5.19
C ALA A 136 5.90 -7.95 6.07
N VAL A 137 6.84 -7.02 5.87
CA VAL A 137 6.85 -5.73 6.57
C VAL A 137 5.61 -4.91 6.21
N PHE A 138 5.25 -4.83 4.92
CA PHE A 138 4.05 -4.10 4.50
C PHE A 138 2.79 -4.69 5.13
N GLY A 139 2.61 -6.01 5.12
CA GLY A 139 1.51 -6.68 5.82
C GLY A 139 1.50 -6.41 7.32
N ALA A 140 2.67 -6.47 7.97
CA ALA A 140 2.81 -6.21 9.41
C ALA A 140 2.43 -4.77 9.80
N LEU A 141 2.70 -3.79 8.94
CA LEU A 141 2.27 -2.40 9.16
C LEU A 141 0.75 -2.22 9.17
N HIS A 142 -0.01 -3.21 8.69
CA HIS A 142 -1.47 -3.21 8.70
C HIS A 142 -2.08 -4.01 9.87
N LEU A 143 -1.25 -4.56 10.76
CA LEU A 143 -1.74 -5.16 12.00
C LEU A 143 -2.43 -4.12 12.90
N PRO A 144 -3.37 -4.53 13.76
CA PRO A 144 -3.83 -5.91 14.00
C PRO A 144 -5.04 -6.30 13.13
N ASN A 145 -5.31 -5.59 12.03
CA ASN A 145 -6.47 -5.84 11.20
C ASN A 145 -6.37 -7.22 10.48
N PRO A 146 -7.23 -8.20 10.82
CA PRO A 146 -7.12 -9.58 10.34
C PRO A 146 -7.51 -9.71 8.86
N PHE A 147 -8.22 -8.74 8.30
CA PHE A 147 -8.47 -8.66 6.87
C PHE A 147 -7.32 -7.96 6.14
N LEU A 148 -6.93 -6.77 6.61
CA LEU A 148 -6.03 -5.91 5.87
C LEU A 148 -4.59 -6.42 5.87
N ALA A 149 -4.10 -7.00 6.98
CA ALA A 149 -2.74 -7.54 7.07
C ALA A 149 -2.44 -8.65 6.04
N PRO A 150 -3.26 -9.73 5.92
CA PRO A 150 -2.99 -10.76 4.91
C PRO A 150 -3.23 -10.27 3.48
N VAL A 151 -4.26 -9.46 3.23
CA VAL A 151 -4.54 -8.91 1.89
C VAL A 151 -3.39 -8.05 1.40
N THR A 152 -2.88 -7.15 2.26
CA THR A 152 -1.77 -6.27 1.89
C THR A 152 -0.45 -7.00 1.79
N LEU A 153 -0.22 -8.06 2.56
CA LEU A 153 0.94 -8.95 2.38
C LEU A 153 0.95 -9.57 0.97
N VAL A 154 -0.16 -10.18 0.56
CA VAL A 154 -0.26 -10.82 -0.77
C VAL A 154 -0.13 -9.78 -1.89
N ALA A 155 -0.81 -8.64 -1.75
CA ALA A 155 -0.75 -7.58 -2.74
C ALA A 155 0.66 -6.98 -2.84
N ALA A 156 1.34 -6.73 -1.72
CA ALA A 156 2.71 -6.23 -1.70
C ALA A 156 3.69 -7.23 -2.33
N ALA A 157 3.51 -8.54 -2.11
CA ALA A 157 4.33 -9.56 -2.77
C ALA A 157 4.19 -9.48 -4.30
N ALA A 158 2.96 -9.38 -4.80
CA ALA A 158 2.68 -9.24 -6.23
C ALA A 158 3.25 -7.93 -6.81
N TRP A 159 2.95 -6.78 -6.20
CA TRP A 159 3.43 -5.48 -6.67
C TRP A 159 4.95 -5.36 -6.61
N CYS A 160 5.59 -5.86 -5.54
CA CYS A 160 7.05 -5.89 -5.45
C CYS A 160 7.67 -6.79 -6.53
N TRP A 161 7.08 -7.95 -6.81
CA TRP A 161 7.53 -8.86 -7.87
C TRP A 161 7.40 -8.24 -9.27
N ILE A 162 6.31 -7.50 -9.53
CA ILE A 162 6.09 -6.77 -10.79
C ILE A 162 7.13 -5.64 -10.91
N TYR A 163 7.25 -4.79 -9.89
CA TYR A 163 8.16 -3.65 -9.88
C TYR A 163 9.63 -4.05 -10.02
N ASP A 164 10.01 -5.15 -9.37
CA ASP A 164 11.36 -5.69 -9.41
C ASP A 164 11.79 -6.05 -10.85
N ARG A 165 10.86 -6.53 -11.69
CA ARG A 165 11.09 -6.78 -13.13
C ARG A 165 10.92 -5.53 -13.98
N HIS A 166 9.92 -4.72 -13.65
CA HIS A 166 9.47 -3.60 -14.46
C HIS A 166 9.29 -2.37 -13.55
N PRO A 167 10.37 -1.61 -13.25
CA PRO A 167 10.37 -0.54 -12.25
C PRO A 167 9.63 0.72 -12.73
N ASN A 168 8.31 0.62 -12.78
CA ASN A 168 7.38 1.70 -13.06
C ASN A 168 6.23 1.68 -12.05
N LEU A 169 6.10 2.74 -11.25
CA LEU A 169 5.14 2.85 -10.16
C LEU A 169 3.74 3.21 -10.62
N VAL A 170 3.60 3.89 -11.76
CA VAL A 170 2.31 4.45 -12.19
C VAL A 170 1.23 3.36 -12.30
N PRO A 171 1.50 2.21 -12.97
CA PRO A 171 0.51 1.14 -13.01
C PRO A 171 0.24 0.48 -11.66
N LEU A 172 1.22 0.45 -10.76
CA LEU A 172 1.08 -0.14 -9.43
C LEU A 172 0.24 0.75 -8.50
N ALA A 173 0.41 2.08 -8.61
CA ALA A 173 -0.42 3.05 -7.90
C ALA A 173 -1.89 2.95 -8.32
N LEU A 174 -2.15 2.83 -9.63
CA LEU A 174 -3.50 2.60 -10.16
C LEU A 174 -4.06 1.24 -9.72
N SER A 175 -3.25 0.18 -9.77
CA SER A 175 -3.63 -1.15 -9.28
C SER A 175 -4.03 -1.13 -7.81
N HIS A 176 -3.26 -0.43 -6.97
CA HIS A 176 -3.58 -0.23 -5.57
C HIS A 176 -4.91 0.50 -5.41
N ALA A 177 -5.07 1.66 -6.06
CA ALA A 177 -6.28 2.47 -5.94
C ALA A 177 -7.55 1.70 -6.34
N LEU A 178 -7.50 1.00 -7.49
CA LEU A 178 -8.63 0.19 -7.98
C LEU A 178 -8.92 -1.00 -7.07
N SER A 179 -7.90 -1.66 -6.53
CA SER A 179 -8.10 -2.78 -5.60
C SER A 179 -8.74 -2.30 -4.30
N THR A 180 -8.31 -1.15 -3.77
CA THR A 180 -8.92 -0.54 -2.58
C THR A 180 -10.34 -0.08 -2.85
N LEU A 181 -10.61 0.52 -4.01
CA LEU A 181 -11.97 0.90 -4.41
C LEU A 181 -12.90 -0.33 -4.46
N ALA A 182 -12.44 -1.44 -5.04
CA ALA A 182 -13.21 -2.68 -5.07
C ALA A 182 -13.52 -3.20 -3.65
N VAL A 183 -12.57 -3.14 -2.72
CA VAL A 183 -12.79 -3.48 -1.31
C VAL A 183 -13.86 -2.58 -0.69
N LEU A 184 -13.77 -1.27 -0.91
CA LEU A 184 -14.76 -0.30 -0.40
C LEU A 184 -16.16 -0.48 -1.00
N ALA A 185 -16.24 -0.90 -2.27
CA ALA A 185 -17.52 -1.09 -2.95
C ALA A 185 -18.17 -2.44 -2.62
N CYS A 186 -17.38 -3.51 -2.43
CA CYS A 186 -17.90 -4.88 -2.38
C CYS A 186 -17.98 -5.46 -0.97
N LEU A 187 -17.25 -4.92 0.03
CA LEU A 187 -17.14 -5.52 1.35
C LEU A 187 -17.63 -4.58 2.46
N ASP A 188 -18.29 -5.15 3.47
CA ASP A 188 -18.76 -4.42 4.65
C ASP A 188 -17.57 -3.92 5.50
N GLN A 189 -17.73 -2.76 6.12
CA GLN A 189 -16.76 -2.19 7.06
C GLN A 189 -16.47 -3.11 8.26
N ARG A 190 -17.43 -3.97 8.66
CA ARG A 190 -17.26 -5.01 9.69
C ARG A 190 -16.26 -6.08 9.25
N VAL A 191 -16.26 -6.45 7.97
CA VAL A 191 -15.31 -7.42 7.41
C VAL A 191 -13.94 -6.78 7.24
N THR A 192 -13.90 -5.54 6.75
CA THR A 192 -12.64 -4.85 6.42
C THR A 192 -11.99 -4.18 7.63
N GLY A 193 -12.67 -4.15 8.78
CA GLY A 193 -12.22 -3.42 9.98
C GLY A 193 -12.09 -1.92 9.73
N HIS A 194 -12.99 -1.34 8.93
CA HIS A 194 -12.94 0.06 8.47
C HIS A 194 -11.60 0.47 7.82
N LEU A 195 -10.83 -0.50 7.31
CA LEU A 195 -9.46 -0.33 6.84
C LEU A 195 -8.53 0.35 7.88
N ARG A 196 -8.86 0.24 9.17
CA ARG A 196 -8.07 0.79 10.27
C ARG A 196 -6.91 -0.13 10.61
N VAL A 197 -5.85 0.47 11.15
CA VAL A 197 -4.61 -0.20 11.55
C VAL A 197 -4.12 0.32 12.89
N GLY A 198 -3.20 -0.42 13.52
CA GLY A 198 -2.61 -0.06 14.81
C GLY A 198 -3.65 0.16 15.90
N TYR A 199 -3.41 1.16 16.73
CA TYR A 199 -4.30 1.50 17.85
C TYR A 199 -5.72 1.88 17.38
N SER A 200 -5.85 2.53 16.22
CA SER A 200 -7.16 2.96 15.70
C SER A 200 -8.11 1.80 15.38
N TYR A 201 -7.57 0.62 15.07
CA TYR A 201 -8.35 -0.60 14.88
C TYR A 201 -8.86 -1.14 16.22
N LEU A 202 -8.04 -1.09 17.27
CA LEU A 202 -8.42 -1.56 18.62
C LEU A 202 -9.54 -0.74 19.26
N GLN A 203 -9.85 0.44 18.70
CA GLN A 203 -10.96 1.29 19.11
C GLN A 203 -12.29 0.99 18.39
N LEU A 204 -12.31 0.01 17.48
CA LEU A 204 -13.55 -0.46 16.88
C LEU A 204 -14.27 -1.33 17.92
N HIS A 205 -15.39 -0.82 18.44
CA HIS A 205 -16.31 -1.52 19.34
C HIS A 205 -17.52 -2.02 18.57
#